data_AF-A0A966RIJ2-F1
#
_entry.id   AF-A0A966RIJ2-F1
#
_cell.length_a   1.000
_cell.length_b   1.000
_cell.length_c   1.000
_cell.angle_alpha   90.00
_cell.angle_beta   90.00
_cell.angle_gamma   90.00
#
_symmetry.space_group_name_H-M   'P 1'
#
loop_
_entity.id
_entity.type
_entity.pdbx_description
1 polymer ?
#
loop_
_entity_poly.entity_id
_entity_poly.type
_entity_poly.pdbx_seq_one_letter_code
_entity_poly.pdbx_strand_id
1 'polypeptide(L)' 'MFSKQIDVWSEPNTQGELLFTLHEGTKIEWLDTLEEWNKIRIANGSEGWIKNAELRSLKENLFK' A
#
# COMPACT_ATOMS: atom_id res chain seq x y z
N MET A 1 16.04 -13.38 6.42
CA MET A 1 15.37 -12.10 6.74
C MET A 1 14.34 -11.88 5.66
N PHE A 2 13.05 -11.89 5.99
CA PHE A 2 11.99 -11.61 5.02
C PHE A 2 11.61 -10.13 5.14
N SER A 3 11.78 -9.35 4.08
CA SER A 3 11.27 -7.98 4.01
C SER A 3 9.76 -8.03 3.76
N LYS A 4 8.99 -7.35 4.60
CA LYS A 4 7.55 -7.20 4.38
C LYS A 4 7.34 -6.33 3.16
N GLN A 5 6.54 -6.81 2.23
CA GLN A 5 6.26 -6.16 0.96
C GLN A 5 4.75 -6.05 0.77
N ILE A 6 4.33 -4.95 0.16
CA ILE A 6 2.93 -4.65 -0.11
C ILE A 6 2.80 -4.25 -1.56
N ASP A 7 1.95 -4.95 -2.27
CA ASP A 7 1.71 -4.72 -3.68
C ASP A 7 0.72 -3.57 -3.87
N VAL A 8 1.06 -2.65 -4.77
CA VAL A 8 0.25 -1.49 -5.11
C VAL A 8 -0.33 -1.67 -6.50
N TRP A 9 -1.65 -1.58 -6.58
CA TRP A 9 -2.44 -1.94 -7.76
C TRP A 9 -3.00 -0.70 -8.45
N SER A 10 -3.24 -0.80 -9.76
CA SER A 10 -3.83 0.31 -10.53
C SER A 10 -5.29 0.58 -10.19
N GLU A 11 -6.01 -0.45 -9.74
CA GLU A 11 -7.44 -0.39 -9.43
C GLU A 11 -7.76 -1.10 -8.09
N PRO A 12 -8.85 -0.71 -7.41
CA PRO A 12 -9.28 -1.33 -6.16
C PRO A 12 -10.05 -2.65 -6.41
N ASN A 13 -9.48 -3.55 -7.20
CA ASN A 13 -10.09 -4.83 -7.53
C ASN A 13 -9.02 -5.88 -7.88
N THR A 14 -9.44 -7.12 -8.14
CA THR A 14 -8.53 -8.24 -8.44
C THR A 14 -8.08 -8.31 -9.91
N GLN A 15 -8.51 -7.36 -10.74
CA GLN A 15 -8.15 -7.23 -12.16
C GLN A 15 -7.18 -6.07 -12.41
N GLY A 16 -6.90 -5.25 -11.41
CA GLY A 16 -5.90 -4.18 -11.49
C GLY A 16 -4.52 -4.74 -11.80
N GLU A 17 -3.71 -3.94 -12.47
CA GLU A 17 -2.32 -4.26 -12.75
C GLU A 17 -1.46 -3.94 -11.53
N LEU A 18 -0.44 -4.76 -11.27
CA LEU A 18 0.58 -4.46 -10.28
C LEU A 18 1.44 -3.29 -10.77
N LEU A 19 1.39 -2.15 -10.08
CA LEU A 19 2.17 -0.97 -10.43
C LEU A 19 3.57 -1.01 -9.84
N PHE A 20 3.66 -1.28 -8.53
CA PHE A 20 4.91 -1.36 -7.79
C PHE A 20 4.70 -2.04 -6.45
N THR A 21 5.79 -2.41 -5.80
CA THR A 21 5.78 -2.99 -4.46
C THR A 21 6.43 -2.04 -3.47
N LEU A 22 5.77 -1.80 -2.35
CA LEU A 22 6.32 -1.06 -1.23
C LEU A 22 7.17 -1.97 -0.36
N HIS A 23 8.30 -1.45 0.07
CA HIS A 23 9.06 -2.01 1.17
C HIS A 23 8.65 -1.35 2.49
N GLU A 24 8.78 -2.12 3.56
CA GLU A 24 8.65 -1.62 4.93
C GLU A 24 9.43 -0.31 5.15
N GLY A 25 8.83 0.63 5.89
CA GLY A 25 9.40 1.95 6.17
C GLY A 25 9.13 3.01 5.09
N THR A 26 8.53 2.65 3.95
CA THR A 26 8.11 3.64 2.95
C THR A 26 7.00 4.52 3.51
N LYS A 27 7.22 5.85 3.49
CA LYS A 27 6.19 6.82 3.88
C LYS A 27 5.14 6.92 2.78
N ILE A 28 3.88 6.91 3.20
CA ILE A 28 2.71 7.02 2.32
C ILE A 28 1.84 8.20 2.78
N GLU A 29 1.21 8.85 1.81
CA GLU A 29 0.09 9.76 1.99
C GLU A 29 -1.20 9.03 1.65
N TRP A 30 -2.23 9.25 2.46
CA TRP A 30 -3.56 8.66 2.27
C TRP A 30 -4.42 9.59 1.42
N LEU A 31 -4.95 9.06 0.32
CA LEU A 31 -5.74 9.84 -0.62
C LEU A 31 -7.23 9.49 -0.58
N ASP A 32 -7.57 8.20 -0.53
CA ASP A 32 -8.96 7.74 -0.59
C ASP A 32 -9.12 6.33 0.01
N THR A 33 -10.37 5.95 0.30
CA THR A 33 -10.74 4.61 0.77
C THR A 33 -12.00 4.14 0.05
N LEU A 34 -11.92 2.95 -0.54
CA LEU A 34 -13.04 2.27 -1.20
C LEU A 34 -13.13 0.84 -0.70
N GLU A 35 -14.14 0.53 0.11
CA GLU A 35 -14.33 -0.79 0.74
C GLU A 35 -13.06 -1.28 1.46
N GLU A 36 -12.46 -2.35 0.98
CA GLU A 36 -11.23 -2.94 1.52
C GLU A 36 -9.95 -2.32 0.94
N TRP A 37 -10.06 -1.28 0.11
CA TRP A 37 -8.94 -0.69 -0.61
C TRP A 37 -8.67 0.73 -0.16
N ASN A 38 -7.41 1.11 -0.20
CA ASN A 38 -7.00 2.49 0.07
C ASN A 38 -6.10 2.98 -1.04
N LYS A 39 -6.41 4.17 -1.52
CA LYS A 39 -5.56 4.88 -2.46
C LYS A 39 -4.50 5.64 -1.68
N ILE A 40 -3.26 5.47 -2.10
CA ILE A 40 -2.10 6.11 -1.49
C ILE A 40 -1.28 6.87 -2.52
N ARG A 41 -0.43 7.77 -2.03
CA ARG A 41 0.66 8.38 -2.78
C ARG A 41 1.98 8.22 -2.02
N ILE A 42 3.09 8.01 -2.72
CA ILE A 42 4.43 8.00 -2.11
C ILE A 42 5.23 9.24 -2.51
N ALA A 43 6.41 9.42 -1.90
CA ALA A 43 7.21 10.64 -2.01
C ALA A 43 7.62 11.02 -3.45
N ASN A 44 7.72 10.06 -4.37
CA ASN A 44 8.03 10.34 -5.79
C ASN A 44 6.80 10.76 -6.62
N GLY A 45 5.61 10.83 -6.00
CA GLY A 45 4.34 11.18 -6.65
C GLY A 45 3.55 9.99 -7.20
N SER A 46 4.09 8.76 -7.18
CA SER A 46 3.36 7.56 -7.63
C SER A 46 2.15 7.27 -6.74
N GLU A 47 1.05 6.87 -7.37
CA GLU A 47 -0.22 6.56 -6.73
C GLU A 47 -0.68 5.14 -7.08
N GLY A 48 -1.48 4.56 -6.18
CA GLY A 48 -2.21 3.33 -6.46
C GLY A 48 -2.96 2.82 -5.23
N TRP A 49 -3.55 1.63 -5.38
CA TRP A 49 -4.44 1.02 -4.41
C TRP A 49 -3.79 -0.13 -3.66
N ILE A 50 -3.99 -0.18 -2.35
CA ILE A 50 -3.51 -1.25 -1.47
C ILE A 50 -4.65 -1.81 -0.64
N LYS A 51 -4.59 -3.11 -0.32
CA LYS A 51 -5.63 -3.76 0.48
C LYS A 51 -5.45 -3.45 1.97
N ASN A 52 -6.55 -3.19 2.67
CA ASN A 52 -6.60 -2.79 4.08
C ASN A 52 -5.82 -3.73 5.02
N ALA A 53 -5.88 -5.03 4.76
CA ALA A 53 -5.17 -6.05 5.57
C ALA A 53 -3.64 -5.87 5.53
N GLU A 54 -3.09 -5.41 4.42
CA GLU A 54 -1.65 -5.24 4.23
C GLU A 54 -1.12 -4.02 4.99
N LEU A 55 -1.93 -2.96 5.08
CA LEU A 55 -1.61 -1.74 5.83
C LEU A 55 -1.57 -1.91 7.34
N ARG A 56 -2.47 -2.74 7.90
CA ARG A 56 -2.41 -3.09 9.33
C ARG A 56 -1.04 -3.65 9.70
N SER A 57 -0.48 -4.39 8.76
CA SER A 57 0.84 -4.97 8.85
C SER A 57 1.98 -3.92 8.82
N LEU A 58 1.82 -2.75 8.18
CA LEU A 58 2.79 -1.64 8.25
C LEU A 58 2.72 -0.91 9.59
N LYS A 59 1.51 -0.65 10.11
CA LYS A 59 1.35 0.07 11.38
C LYS A 59 1.96 -0.70 12.55
N GLU A 60 1.84 -2.03 12.58
CA GLU A 60 2.40 -2.84 13.67
C GLU A 60 3.94 -2.82 13.74
N ASN A 61 4.62 -2.53 12.63
CA ASN A 61 6.08 -2.46 12.61
C ASN A 61 6.65 -1.06 12.96
N LEU A 62 5.82 -0.02 12.96
CA LEU A 62 6.22 1.34 13.37
C LEU A 62 6.22 1.56 14.89
N PHE A 63 5.67 0.62 15.66
CA PHE A 63 5.56 0.69 17.12
C PHE A 63 6.29 -0.46 17.83
N LYS A 64 7.18 -1.16 17.14
CA LYS A 64 8.07 -2.19 17.70
C LYS A 64 9.50 -1.69 17.74
#